data_AF-A0A2K3JM51-F1
#
_entry.id   AF-A0A2K3JM51-F1
#
_cell.length_a   1.000
_cell.length_b   1.000
_cell.length_c   1.000
_cell.angle_alpha   90.00
_cell.angle_beta   90.00
_cell.angle_gamma   90.00
#
_symmetry.space_group_name_H-M   'P 1'
#
loop_
_entity.id
_entity.type
_entity.pdbx_description
1 polymer ?
#
loop_
_entity_poly.entity_id
_entity_poly.type
_entity_poly.pdbx_seq_one_letter_code
_entity_poly.pdbx_strand_id
1 'polypeptide(L)'
;MAKSGIFIESFLFNPPFPSAPLDQIIDSEEMKQEIRFFGSVLRAGLGIAMNSDKKSSSYDSFSALSAWMPSLFVNRSDYICSKYVEYFEHRIKMEEIGAGSIEKIATQNSLSSLMMSAFGKESEPLHLIPSAILSVNLSPHEKNCIKAHGIDQWWKPNLHLEFKLQEYKY
;
A
#
# COMPACT_ATOMS: atom_id res chain seq x y z
N MET A 1 14.03 -8.93 -3.25
CA MET A 1 14.25 -9.82 -2.09
C MET A 1 13.02 -10.67 -1.81
N ALA A 2 11.88 -10.09 -1.41
CA ALA A 2 10.66 -10.86 -1.15
C ALA A 2 10.17 -11.67 -2.38
N LYS A 3 10.15 -11.09 -3.59
CA LYS A 3 9.85 -11.81 -4.84
C LYS A 3 10.79 -12.99 -5.14
N SER A 4 11.98 -13.00 -4.54
CA SER A 4 12.98 -14.05 -4.70
C SER A 4 12.89 -15.10 -3.58
N GLY A 5 11.83 -15.08 -2.77
CA GLY A 5 11.62 -15.97 -1.63
C GLY A 5 12.41 -15.59 -0.37
N ILE A 6 13.07 -14.43 -0.35
CA ILE A 6 13.82 -13.94 0.82
C ILE A 6 12.94 -12.95 1.58
N PHE A 7 12.35 -13.40 2.68
CA PHE A 7 11.43 -12.61 3.50
C PHE A 7 12.19 -11.92 4.64
N ILE A 8 12.32 -10.60 4.55
CA ILE A 8 12.92 -9.79 5.60
C ILE A 8 11.82 -9.27 6.51
N GLU A 9 12.04 -9.35 7.81
CA GLU A 9 11.21 -8.69 8.81
C GLU A 9 11.19 -7.18 8.52
N SER A 10 9.99 -6.65 8.26
CA SER A 10 9.82 -5.30 7.73
C SER A 10 8.74 -4.57 8.52
N PHE A 11 9.03 -3.33 8.90
CA PHE A 11 8.12 -2.42 9.58
C PHE A 11 7.87 -1.23 8.66
N LEU A 12 6.66 -1.14 8.12
CA LEU A 12 6.28 -0.14 7.13
C LEU A 12 5.37 0.88 7.78
N PHE A 13 5.86 2.08 8.01
CA PHE A 13 5.09 3.16 8.63
C PHE A 13 4.57 4.12 7.56
N ASN A 14 3.26 4.23 7.46
CA ASN A 14 2.54 5.10 6.53
C ASN A 14 3.03 5.01 5.07
N PRO A 15 3.29 3.81 4.50
CA PRO A 15 3.67 3.74 3.10
C PRO A 15 2.50 4.26 2.24
N PRO A 16 2.76 5.01 1.16
CA PRO A 16 1.70 5.49 0.29
C PRO A 16 0.97 4.33 -0.38
N PHE A 17 -0.35 4.47 -0.54
CA PHE A 17 -1.15 3.50 -1.26
C PHE A 17 -1.06 3.76 -2.78
N PRO A 18 -0.72 2.75 -3.60
CA PRO A 18 -0.40 2.91 -5.03
C PRO A 18 -1.60 3.21 -5.96
N SER A 19 -2.74 3.65 -5.43
CA SER A 19 -3.97 3.96 -6.19
C SER A 19 -4.62 5.30 -5.81
N ALA A 20 -3.99 6.12 -4.98
CA ALA A 20 -4.53 7.44 -4.70
C ALA A 20 -4.24 8.35 -5.91
N PRO A 21 -5.25 8.86 -6.63
CA PRO A 21 -5.07 10.08 -7.40
C PRO A 21 -4.88 11.19 -6.37
N LEU A 22 -3.64 11.35 -5.90
CA LEU A 22 -3.27 12.28 -4.84
C LEU A 22 -3.70 13.70 -5.23
N ASP A 23 -3.70 14.01 -6.53
CA ASP A 23 -4.17 15.30 -7.06
C ASP A 23 -5.66 15.60 -6.77
N GLN A 24 -6.50 14.60 -6.48
CA GLN A 24 -7.95 14.76 -6.23
C GLN A 24 -8.34 14.82 -4.74
N ILE A 25 -7.44 14.44 -3.83
CA ILE A 25 -7.74 14.34 -2.39
C ILE A 25 -7.18 15.57 -1.61
N ILE A 26 -6.49 16.47 -2.33
CA ILE A 26 -5.65 17.50 -1.75
C ILE A 26 -6.05 18.87 -2.29
N ASP A 27 -6.69 19.68 -1.47
CA ASP A 27 -7.08 21.05 -1.84
C ASP A 27 -5.93 22.07 -1.68
N SER A 28 -4.91 21.76 -0.88
CA SER A 28 -3.77 22.67 -0.63
C SER A 28 -2.57 22.38 -1.54
N GLU A 29 -2.06 23.40 -2.23
CA GLU A 29 -0.88 23.30 -3.09
C GLU A 29 0.39 22.88 -2.34
N GLU A 30 0.56 23.28 -1.08
CA GLU A 30 1.69 22.87 -0.23
C GLU A 30 1.73 21.34 -0.04
N MET A 31 0.60 20.74 0.31
CA MET A 31 0.47 19.28 0.47
C MET A 31 0.65 18.55 -0.87
N LYS A 32 0.25 19.15 -2.01
CA LYS A 32 0.53 18.57 -3.33
C LYS A 32 2.02 18.52 -3.62
N GLN A 33 2.77 19.57 -3.28
CA GLN A 33 4.22 19.62 -3.49
C GLN A 33 4.96 18.60 -2.63
N GLU A 34 4.61 18.49 -1.35
CA GLU A 34 5.24 17.52 -0.43
C GLU A 34 4.98 16.08 -0.86
N ILE A 35 3.75 15.77 -1.26
CA ILE A 35 3.37 14.44 -1.76
C ILE A 35 4.02 14.13 -3.11
N ARG A 36 4.12 15.10 -4.02
CA ARG A 36 4.87 14.95 -5.27
C ARG A 36 6.35 14.71 -5.00
N PHE A 37 6.93 15.41 -4.02
CA PHE A 37 8.30 15.19 -3.61
C PHE A 37 8.51 13.78 -3.06
N PHE A 38 7.65 13.34 -2.13
CA PHE A 38 7.72 11.98 -1.58
C PHE A 38 7.50 10.90 -2.64
N GLY A 39 6.51 11.08 -3.51
CA GLY A 39 6.25 10.20 -4.66
C GLY A 39 7.45 10.15 -5.62
N SER A 40 8.16 11.26 -5.81
CA SER A 40 9.36 11.33 -6.65
C SER A 40 10.57 10.65 -6.00
N VAL A 41 10.74 10.77 -4.68
CA VAL A 41 11.78 10.06 -3.93
C VAL A 41 11.52 8.55 -3.94
N LEU A 42 10.28 8.13 -3.73
CA LEU A 42 9.88 6.73 -3.89
C LEU A 42 10.16 6.23 -5.30
N ARG A 43 9.83 7.04 -6.33
CA ARG A 43 10.09 6.74 -7.74
C ARG A 43 11.59 6.60 -8.04
N ALA A 44 12.42 7.47 -7.49
CA ALA A 44 13.88 7.41 -7.65
C ALA A 44 14.47 6.18 -6.94
N GLY A 45 14.07 5.92 -5.69
CA GLY A 45 14.54 4.77 -4.92
C GLY A 45 14.13 3.42 -5.55
N LEU A 46 12.93 3.35 -6.11
CA LEU A 46 12.44 2.18 -6.82
C LEU A 46 13.04 2.03 -8.23
N GLY A 47 13.20 3.14 -8.95
CA GLY A 47 13.81 3.17 -10.28
C GLY A 47 15.28 2.75 -10.29
N ILE A 48 16.00 2.95 -9.18
CA ILE A 48 17.38 2.46 -9.02
C ILE A 48 17.42 0.94 -8.76
N ALA A 49 16.34 0.34 -8.26
CA ALA A 49 16.27 -1.10 -7.96
C ALA A 49 15.71 -1.95 -9.10
N MET A 50 15.13 -1.35 -10.15
CA MET A 50 14.47 -2.06 -11.26
C MET A 50 15.34 -2.02 -12.53
N ASN A 51 16.46 -2.73 -12.49
CA ASN A 51 17.13 -3.24 -13.70
C ASN A 51 17.11 -4.77 -13.62
N SER A 52 16.05 -5.37 -14.14
CA SER A 52 16.10 -6.77 -14.55
C SER A 52 15.00 -7.03 -15.57
N ASP A 53 15.41 -7.32 -16.79
CA ASP A 53 14.60 -7.99 -17.80
C ASP A 53 13.80 -9.13 -17.16
N LYS A 54 12.47 -9.03 -17.17
CA LYS A 54 11.56 -10.18 -17.27
C LYS A 54 10.12 -9.74 -17.44
N LYS A 55 9.61 -10.04 -18.63
CA LYS A 55 8.20 -10.16 -18.99
C LYS A 55 7.65 -11.44 -18.33
N SER A 56 7.46 -11.43 -17.02
CA SER A 56 6.71 -12.46 -16.29
C SER A 56 5.49 -11.81 -15.63
N SER A 57 4.38 -12.52 -15.62
CA SER A 57 3.06 -11.97 -15.34
C SER A 57 3.00 -11.28 -13.97
N SER A 58 2.22 -10.20 -13.85
CA SER A 58 1.98 -9.54 -12.56
C SER A 58 1.39 -10.50 -11.52
N TYR A 59 0.70 -11.55 -11.96
CA TYR A 59 0.18 -12.62 -11.12
C TYR A 59 1.30 -13.39 -10.40
N ASP A 60 2.39 -13.72 -11.10
CA ASP A 60 3.51 -14.48 -10.54
C ASP A 60 4.20 -13.68 -9.43
N SER A 61 4.37 -12.38 -9.63
CA SER A 61 5.01 -11.51 -8.63
C SER A 61 4.12 -11.23 -7.42
N PHE A 62 2.81 -11.06 -7.59
CA PHE A 62 1.89 -10.84 -6.47
C PHE A 62 1.77 -12.11 -5.60
N SER A 63 1.68 -13.27 -6.26
CA SER A 63 1.73 -14.58 -5.60
C SER A 63 3.08 -14.79 -4.90
N ALA A 64 4.21 -14.51 -5.56
CA ALA A 64 5.53 -14.63 -4.94
C ALA A 64 5.70 -13.75 -3.67
N LEU A 65 4.97 -12.64 -3.58
CA LEU A 65 4.96 -11.76 -2.41
C LEU A 65 3.98 -12.21 -1.32
N SER A 66 3.10 -13.18 -1.55
CA SER A 66 2.03 -13.54 -0.63
C SER A 66 2.52 -14.10 0.70
N ALA A 67 3.67 -14.75 0.71
CA ALA A 67 4.32 -15.28 1.90
C ALA A 67 5.11 -14.21 2.69
N TRP A 68 5.37 -13.05 2.08
CA TRP A 68 5.96 -11.93 2.80
C TRP A 68 4.90 -11.21 3.61
N MET A 69 5.13 -11.08 4.91
CA MET A 69 4.17 -10.53 5.86
C MET A 69 4.79 -9.40 6.69
N PRO A 70 4.94 -8.19 6.11
CA PRO A 70 5.42 -7.03 6.83
C PRO A 70 4.42 -6.58 7.91
N SER A 71 4.96 -5.97 8.97
CA SER A 71 4.17 -5.16 9.91
C SER A 71 3.85 -3.83 9.25
N LEU A 72 2.59 -3.63 8.88
CA LEU A 72 2.11 -2.46 8.15
C LEU A 72 1.33 -1.54 9.09
N PHE A 73 1.87 -0.35 9.33
CA PHE A 73 1.31 0.66 10.22
C PHE A 73 0.67 1.75 9.38
N VAL A 74 -0.63 1.97 9.56
CA VAL A 74 -1.41 2.96 8.80
C VAL A 74 -2.32 3.76 9.72
N ASN A 75 -2.67 4.97 9.31
CA ASN A 75 -3.62 5.81 10.03
C ASN A 75 -4.88 6.03 9.20
N ARG A 76 -6.07 5.89 9.82
CA ARG A 76 -7.35 6.08 9.11
C ARG A 76 -7.59 7.54 8.70
N SER A 77 -6.97 8.49 9.38
CA SER A 77 -7.00 9.93 9.06
C SER A 77 -5.93 10.37 8.06
N ASP A 78 -5.07 9.46 7.59
CA ASP A 78 -4.02 9.74 6.61
C ASP A 78 -4.44 9.31 5.20
N TYR A 79 -4.80 10.26 4.35
CA TYR A 79 -5.25 9.97 2.98
C TYR A 79 -4.18 9.36 2.06
N ILE A 80 -2.91 9.40 2.48
CA ILE A 80 -1.79 8.84 1.72
C ILE A 80 -1.75 7.32 1.90
N CYS A 81 -2.01 6.80 3.11
CA CYS A 81 -1.90 5.37 3.42
C CYS A 81 -3.23 4.69 3.84
N SER A 82 -4.28 5.43 4.19
CA SER A 82 -5.53 4.88 4.76
C SER A 82 -6.26 3.91 3.84
N LYS A 83 -6.06 4.03 2.52
CA LYS A 83 -6.61 3.08 1.53
C LYS A 83 -6.19 1.63 1.75
N TYR A 84 -5.08 1.36 2.46
CA TYR A 84 -4.73 0.00 2.85
C TYR A 84 -5.82 -0.64 3.73
N VAL A 85 -6.48 0.14 4.59
CA VAL A 85 -7.58 -0.35 5.44
C VAL A 85 -8.73 -0.86 4.58
N GLU A 86 -9.21 -0.02 3.66
CA GLU A 86 -10.30 -0.37 2.73
C GLU A 86 -9.92 -1.53 1.81
N TYR A 87 -8.68 -1.54 1.33
CA TYR A 87 -8.14 -2.61 0.49
C TYR A 87 -8.25 -3.98 1.17
N PHE A 88 -7.79 -4.09 2.43
CA PHE A 88 -7.86 -5.35 3.16
C PHE A 88 -9.28 -5.71 3.60
N GLU A 89 -10.10 -4.73 4.00
CA GLU A 89 -11.52 -4.96 4.33
C GLU A 89 -12.32 -5.48 3.13
N HIS A 90 -12.09 -4.90 1.94
CA HIS A 90 -12.72 -5.36 0.70
C HIS A 90 -12.36 -6.81 0.37
N ARG A 91 -11.10 -7.19 0.57
CA ARG A 91 -10.62 -8.54 0.32
C ARG A 91 -11.26 -9.57 1.23
N ILE A 92 -11.30 -9.30 2.54
CA ILE A 92 -11.99 -10.17 3.51
C ILE A 92 -13.43 -10.38 3.09
N LYS A 93 -14.16 -9.29 2.79
CA LYS A 93 -15.56 -9.36 2.37
C LYS A 93 -15.74 -10.21 1.11
N MET A 94 -14.85 -10.09 0.14
CA MET A 94 -14.93 -10.85 -1.12
C MET A 94 -14.60 -12.33 -0.91
N GLU A 95 -13.70 -12.66 0.02
CA GLU A 95 -13.48 -14.05 0.47
C GLU A 95 -14.71 -14.63 1.17
N GLU A 96 -15.33 -13.88 2.09
CA GLU A 96 -16.53 -14.30 2.84
C GLU A 96 -17.71 -14.65 1.95
N ILE A 97 -17.91 -13.93 0.83
CA ILE A 97 -19.01 -14.19 -0.12
C ILE A 97 -18.64 -15.21 -1.21
N GLY A 98 -17.47 -15.86 -1.12
CA GLY A 98 -16.99 -16.84 -2.10
C GLY A 98 -16.53 -16.24 -3.43
N ALA A 99 -16.37 -14.92 -3.51
CA ALA A 99 -15.93 -14.19 -4.70
C ALA A 99 -14.44 -13.84 -4.68
N GLY A 100 -13.66 -14.39 -3.74
CA GLY A 100 -12.24 -14.07 -3.56
C GLY A 100 -11.41 -14.28 -4.83
N SER A 101 -11.63 -15.35 -5.58
CA SER A 101 -10.93 -15.60 -6.86
C SER A 101 -11.24 -14.55 -7.94
N ILE A 102 -12.47 -14.02 -7.96
CA ILE A 102 -12.87 -12.96 -8.91
C ILE A 102 -12.28 -11.63 -8.49
N GLU A 103 -12.32 -11.31 -7.19
CA GLU A 103 -11.69 -10.12 -6.61
C GLU A 103 -10.19 -10.07 -6.91
N LYS A 104 -9.48 -11.19 -6.71
CA LYS A 104 -8.04 -11.30 -7.01
C LYS A 104 -7.73 -10.87 -8.45
N ILE A 105 -8.51 -11.35 -9.42
CA ILE A 105 -8.35 -11.02 -10.84
C ILE A 105 -8.71 -9.55 -11.09
N ALA A 106 -9.82 -9.07 -10.53
CA ALA A 106 -10.29 -7.69 -10.70
C ALA A 106 -9.31 -6.66 -10.12
N THR A 107 -8.83 -6.89 -8.90
CA THR A 107 -7.87 -6.05 -8.19
C THR A 107 -6.55 -5.97 -8.94
N GLN A 108 -6.05 -7.09 -9.49
CA GLN A 108 -4.84 -7.08 -10.31
C GLN A 108 -5.03 -6.32 -11.62
N ASN A 109 -6.16 -6.49 -12.30
CA ASN A 109 -6.46 -5.80 -13.55
C ASN A 109 -6.65 -4.28 -13.35
N SER A 110 -7.34 -3.89 -12.27
CA SER A 110 -7.53 -2.48 -11.90
C SER A 110 -6.22 -1.81 -11.47
N LEU A 111 -5.39 -2.50 -10.69
CA LEU A 111 -4.08 -1.99 -10.30
C LEU A 111 -3.17 -1.84 -11.51
N SER A 112 -3.13 -2.84 -12.39
CA SER A 112 -2.34 -2.78 -13.62
C SER A 112 -2.75 -1.60 -14.49
N SER A 113 -4.05 -1.33 -14.64
CA SER A 113 -4.52 -0.20 -15.46
C SER A 113 -4.25 1.16 -14.82
N LEU A 114 -4.45 1.31 -13.49
CA LEU A 114 -4.13 2.54 -12.76
C LEU A 114 -2.63 2.84 -12.77
N MET A 115 -1.78 1.83 -12.57
CA MET A 115 -0.33 1.96 -12.64
C MET A 115 0.16 2.33 -14.03
N MET A 116 -0.36 1.69 -15.08
CA MET A 116 -0.03 2.05 -16.47
C MET A 116 -0.39 3.51 -16.78
N SER A 117 -1.47 4.01 -16.19
CA SER A 117 -1.90 5.40 -16.36
C SER A 117 -1.05 6.41 -15.57
N ALA A 118 -0.52 6.03 -14.40
CA ALA A 118 0.26 6.91 -13.53
C ALA A 118 1.78 6.86 -13.78
N PHE A 119 2.32 5.70 -14.14
CA PHE A 119 3.76 5.42 -14.18
C PHE A 119 4.31 5.07 -15.57
N GLY A 120 3.45 4.94 -16.59
CA GLY A 120 3.83 4.61 -17.97
C GLY A 120 3.82 3.10 -18.27
N LYS A 121 3.96 2.74 -19.55
CA LYS A 121 3.80 1.36 -20.06
C LYS A 121 4.83 0.33 -19.56
N GLU A 122 5.91 0.78 -18.91
CA GLU A 122 7.09 -0.06 -18.58
C GLU A 122 7.18 -0.42 -17.09
N SER A 123 6.26 0.05 -16.22
CA SER A 123 6.33 -0.26 -14.79
C SER A 123 5.56 -1.55 -14.44
N GLU A 124 6.25 -2.53 -13.86
CA GLU A 124 5.64 -3.74 -13.31
C GLU A 124 4.54 -3.33 -12.28
N PRO A 125 3.30 -3.87 -12.35
CA PRO A 125 2.16 -3.42 -11.52
C PRO A 125 2.23 -3.64 -9.99
N LEU A 126 3.39 -3.76 -9.35
CA LEU A 126 3.53 -4.55 -8.11
C LEU A 126 3.90 -3.76 -6.87
N HIS A 127 2.99 -2.88 -6.46
CA HIS A 127 3.15 -2.13 -5.21
C HIS A 127 2.11 -2.46 -4.15
N LEU A 128 1.16 -3.37 -4.43
CA LEU A 128 0.25 -3.85 -3.39
C LEU A 128 0.93 -4.94 -2.56
N ILE A 129 0.73 -4.83 -1.25
CA ILE A 129 1.19 -5.80 -0.25
C ILE A 129 0.10 -6.88 -0.13
N PRO A 130 0.35 -8.14 -0.54
CA PRO A 130 -0.69 -9.17 -0.50
C PRO A 130 -1.05 -9.61 0.92
N SER A 131 -0.06 -9.68 1.80
CA SER A 131 -0.23 -10.11 3.19
C SER A 131 0.44 -9.13 4.12
N ALA A 132 -0.14 -8.84 5.28
CA ALA A 132 0.43 -7.92 6.27
C ALA A 132 -0.11 -8.20 7.68
N ILE A 133 0.68 -7.84 8.68
CA ILE A 133 0.18 -7.59 10.03
C ILE A 133 -0.20 -6.11 10.07
N LEU A 134 -1.48 -5.82 9.87
CA LEU A 134 -2.00 -4.46 9.78
C LEU A 134 -2.24 -3.88 11.17
N SER A 135 -1.56 -2.78 11.47
CA SER A 135 -1.79 -1.96 12.67
C SER A 135 -2.42 -0.64 12.24
N VAL A 136 -3.68 -0.43 12.62
CA VAL A 136 -4.43 0.78 12.28
C VAL A 136 -4.45 1.71 13.49
N ASN A 137 -3.91 2.92 13.32
CA ASN A 137 -4.03 3.97 14.30
C ASN A 137 -5.45 4.57 14.26
N LEU A 138 -6.16 4.40 15.37
CA LEU A 138 -7.52 4.90 15.63
C LEU A 138 -7.54 6.06 16.62
N SER A 139 -6.38 6.58 17.00
CA SER A 139 -6.28 7.72 17.91
C SER A 139 -7.03 8.91 17.31
N PRO A 140 -7.76 9.71 18.10
CA PRO A 140 -8.40 10.91 17.59
C PRO A 140 -7.34 11.90 17.11
N HIS A 141 -7.16 12.02 15.81
CA HIS A 141 -6.37 13.09 15.21
C HIS A 141 -7.32 14.23 14.82
N GLU A 142 -6.88 15.47 15.02
CA GLU A 142 -7.40 16.59 14.23
C GLU A 142 -7.36 16.19 12.75
N LYS A 143 -8.30 16.68 11.92
CA LYS A 143 -8.48 16.31 10.50
C LYS A 143 -7.30 16.69 9.56
N ASN A 144 -6.07 16.68 10.06
CA ASN A 144 -4.84 17.03 9.40
C ASN A 144 -4.12 15.75 8.93
N CYS A 145 -4.21 15.51 7.62
CA CYS A 145 -3.58 14.38 6.94
C CYS A 145 -2.06 14.32 7.20
N ILE A 146 -1.34 15.44 7.14
CA ILE A 146 0.12 15.48 7.32
C ILE A 146 0.52 15.08 8.74
N LYS A 147 -0.21 15.57 9.77
CA LYS A 147 0.01 15.13 11.15
C LYS A 147 -0.31 13.64 11.35
N ALA A 148 -1.29 13.12 10.60
CA ALA A 148 -1.64 11.70 10.61
C ALA A 148 -0.70 10.84 9.75
N HIS A 149 0.14 11.45 8.91
CA HIS A 149 1.18 10.77 8.12
C HIS A 149 2.55 10.79 8.81
N GLY A 150 2.80 11.81 9.65
CA GLY A 150 4.04 11.96 10.40
C GLY A 150 4.35 10.73 11.26
N ILE A 151 5.62 10.32 11.27
CA ILE A 151 6.07 9.16 12.06
C ILE A 151 5.88 9.40 13.57
N ASP A 152 5.80 10.67 13.98
CA ASP A 152 5.68 11.08 15.38
C ASP A 152 4.39 10.64 16.06
N GLN A 153 3.39 10.27 15.29
CA GLN A 153 2.16 9.69 15.82
C GLN A 153 2.40 8.36 16.54
N TRP A 154 3.41 7.57 16.16
CA TRP A 154 3.56 6.17 16.56
C TRP A 154 4.15 5.98 17.96
N TRP A 155 4.66 7.04 18.57
CA TRP A 155 5.23 7.02 19.92
C TRP A 155 4.47 7.92 20.91
N LYS A 156 3.20 8.19 20.64
CA LYS A 156 2.32 8.92 21.57
C LYS A 156 1.90 8.04 22.75
N PRO A 157 1.80 8.60 23.98
CA PRO A 157 1.46 7.82 25.17
C PRO A 157 0.01 7.29 25.18
N ASN A 158 -0.88 7.91 24.41
CA ASN A 158 -2.30 7.58 24.32
C ASN A 158 -2.68 6.94 22.97
N LEU A 159 -1.76 6.14 22.40
CA LEU A 159 -1.95 5.49 21.11
C LEU A 159 -3.04 4.42 21.19
N HIS A 160 -4.08 4.56 20.37
CA HIS A 160 -5.14 3.56 20.22
C HIS A 160 -4.94 2.82 18.89
N LEU A 161 -4.54 1.56 18.96
CA LEU A 161 -4.25 0.71 17.80
C LEU A 161 -5.24 -0.45 17.68
N GLU A 162 -5.67 -0.72 16.45
CA GLU A 162 -6.33 -1.95 16.08
C GLU A 162 -5.36 -2.83 15.28
N PHE A 163 -5.27 -4.11 15.64
CA PHE A 163 -4.38 -5.07 14.99
C PHE A 163 -5.20 -6.09 14.19
N LYS A 164 -4.86 -6.29 12.92
CA LYS A 164 -5.50 -7.27 12.03
C LYS A 164 -4.45 -8.08 11.30
N LEU A 165 -4.57 -9.40 11.34
CA LEU A 165 -3.80 -10.29 10.47
C LEU A 165 -4.49 -10.34 9.10
N GLN A 166 -3.75 -10.01 8.05
CA GLN A 166 -4.24 -10.01 6.68
C GLN A 166 -3.40 -10.97 5.86
N GLU A 167 -3.91 -12.16 5.60
CA GLU A 167 -3.19 -13.21 4.89
C GLU A 167 -3.79 -13.42 3.50
N TYR A 168 -2.94 -13.45 2.48
CA TYR A 168 -3.35 -13.89 1.15
C TYR A 168 -3.35 -15.41 1.08
N LYS A 169 -4.55 -16.01 1.08
CA LYS A 169 -4.74 -17.46 0.96
C LYS A 169 -4.86 -17.87 -0.52
N TYR A 170 -4.23 -18.98 -0.90
CA TYR A 170 -4.28 -19.53 -2.26
C TYR A 170 -5.61 -20.20 -2.54
#